data_AF-A0A2P1UGY1-F1
#
_entry.id   AF-A0A2P1UGY1-F1
#
_cell.length_a   1.000
_cell.length_b   1.000
_cell.length_c   1.000
_cell.angle_alpha   90.00
_cell.angle_beta   90.00
_cell.angle_gamma   90.00
#
_symmetry.space_group_name_H-M   'P 1'
#
loop_
_entity.id
_entity.type
_entity.pdbx_description
1 polymer ?
#
loop_
_entity_poly.entity_id
_entity_poly.type
_entity_poly.pdbx_seq_one_letter_code
_entity_poly.pdbx_strand_id
1 'polypeptide(L)' 'MKIQGIIKGNTIELLEDLSLPNGVKISRSIPDNLIQKKLLWEDLETLIGVWKNQPELDDIFSEIDRERHRS' A
#
# COMPACT_ATOMS: atom_id res chain seq x y z
N MET A 1 32.39 -3.24 2.10
CA MET A 1 32.00 -2.42 3.27
C MET A 1 30.47 -2.42 3.37
N LYS A 2 29.89 -2.42 4.57
CA LYS A 2 28.44 -2.30 4.79
C LYS A 2 28.19 -0.98 5.51
N ILE A 3 27.41 -0.10 4.89
CA ILE A 3 27.08 1.22 5.43
C ILE A 3 25.63 1.15 5.92
N GLN A 4 25.36 1.64 7.13
CA GLN A 4 24.01 1.67 7.67
C GLN A 4 23.29 2.97 7.29
N GLY A 5 22.00 2.83 7.00
CA GLY A 5 21.16 3.96 6.63
C GLY A 5 19.68 3.61 6.75
N ILE A 6 18.85 4.64 6.82
CA ILE A 6 17.40 4.56 6.92
C ILE A 6 16.74 5.16 5.69
N ILE A 7 15.60 4.61 5.28
CA ILE A 7 14.80 5.18 4.18
C ILE A 7 13.94 6.32 4.73
N LYS A 8 13.99 7.48 4.08
CA LYS A 8 13.19 8.66 4.41
C LYS A 8 12.60 9.25 3.14
N GLY A 9 11.31 8.95 2.90
CA GLY A 9 10.67 9.21 1.61
C GLY A 9 11.41 8.47 0.49
N ASN A 10 11.92 9.22 -0.48
CA ASN A 10 12.65 8.68 -1.64
C ASN A 10 14.19 8.73 -1.46
N THR A 11 14.67 9.05 -0.26
CA THR A 11 16.11 9.20 0.02
C THR A 11 16.59 8.16 1.03
N ILE A 12 17.89 7.84 0.99
CA ILE A 12 18.56 7.03 2.02
C ILE A 12 19.39 7.98 2.87
N GLU A 13 19.06 8.11 4.15
CA GLU A 13 19.83 8.89 5.12
C GLU A 13 20.86 7.96 5.76
N LEU A 14 22.15 8.32 5.67
CA LEU A 14 23.24 7.53 6.24
C LEU A 14 23.34 7.82 7.74
N LEU A 15 23.64 6.79 8.54
CA LEU A 15 23.77 6.92 9.99
C LEU A 15 25.21 7.26 10.44
N GLU A 16 26.14 7.32 9.50
CA GLU A 16 27.56 7.57 9.73
C GLU A 16 28.08 8.58 8.70
N ASP A 17 29.00 9.45 9.14
CA ASP A 17 29.64 10.43 8.26
C ASP A 17 30.68 9.73 7.38
N LEU A 18 30.42 9.74 6.07
CA LEU A 18 31.27 9.10 5.08
C LEU A 18 31.86 10.16 4.14
N SER A 19 33.18 10.38 4.22
CA SER A 19 33.90 11.24 3.28
C SER A 19 34.12 10.53 1.95
N LEU A 20 33.06 10.42 1.14
CA LEU A 20 33.15 9.94 -0.22
C LEU A 20 33.47 11.07 -1.19
N PRO A 21 34.29 10.83 -2.21
CA PRO A 21 34.49 11.78 -3.30
C PRO A 21 33.16 12.15 -3.99
N ASN A 22 33.05 13.40 -4.43
CA ASN A 22 31.90 13.84 -5.21
C ASN A 22 31.74 13.01 -6.49
N GLY A 23 30.51 12.58 -6.78
CA GLY A 23 30.17 11.80 -7.99
C GLY A 23 30.25 10.28 -7.83
N VAL A 24 30.59 9.75 -6.65
CA VAL A 24 30.54 8.31 -6.39
C VAL A 24 29.09 7.81 -6.44
N LYS A 25 28.81 6.84 -7.31
CA LYS A 25 27.52 6.16 -7.39
C LYS A 25 27.50 4.98 -6.41
N ILE A 26 26.43 4.92 -5.61
CA ILE A 26 26.17 3.81 -4.69
C ILE A 26 24.90 3.11 -5.14
N SER A 27 24.95 1.79 -5.29
CA SER A 27 23.79 0.96 -5.58
C SER A 27 23.51 0.03 -4.40
N ARG A 28 22.22 -0.16 -4.10
CA ARG A 28 21.73 -1.11 -3.11
C ARG A 28 20.69 -2.00 -3.77
N SER A 29 20.83 -3.31 -3.60
CA SER A 29 19.74 -4.24 -3.93
C SER A 29 18.70 -4.17 -2.81
N ILE A 30 17.47 -3.82 -3.18
CA ILE A 30 16.32 -3.80 -2.28
C ILE A 30 15.47 -5.03 -2.63
N PRO A 31 15.17 -5.90 -1.66
CA PRO A 31 14.24 -7.01 -1.86
C PRO A 31 12.87 -6.54 -2.34
N ASP A 32 12.30 -7.21 -3.35
CA ASP A 32 11.02 -6.83 -3.96
C ASP A 32 9.86 -6.83 -2.96
N ASN A 33 9.93 -7.65 -1.91
CA ASN A 33 8.89 -7.71 -0.87
C ASN A 33 8.82 -6.46 0.03
N LEU A 34 9.87 -5.63 0.03
CA LEU A 34 9.87 -4.35 0.74
C LEU A 34 9.33 -3.21 -0.12
N ILE A 35 9.23 -3.42 -1.44
CA ILE A 35 8.59 -2.47 -2.34
C ILE A 35 7.08 -2.65 -2.16
N GLN A 36 6.45 -1.70 -1.46
CA GLN A 36 4.99 -1.65 -1.41
C GLN A 36 4.48 -1.48 -2.84
N LYS A 37 3.95 -2.58 -3.41
CA LYS A 37 3.19 -2.49 -4.66
C LYS A 37 2.01 -1.57 -4.37
N LYS A 38 1.97 -0.45 -5.09
CA LYS A 38 0.79 0.41 -5.09
C LYS A 38 -0.35 -0.47 -5.59
N LEU A 39 -1.36 -0.72 -4.74
CA LEU A 39 -2.56 -1.41 -5.20
C LEU A 39 -3.10 -0.59 -6.37
N LEU A 40 -3.21 -1.24 -7.53
CA LEU A 40 -3.83 -0.59 -8.67
C LEU A 40 -5.33 -0.52 -8.42
N TRP A 41 -5.96 0.53 -8.93
CA TRP A 41 -7.41 0.67 -8.82
C TRP A 41 -8.14 -0.53 -9.42
N GLU A 42 -7.58 -1.12 -10.48
CA GLU A 42 -8.06 -2.34 -11.15
C GLU A 42 -8.07 -3.57 -10.22
N ASP A 43 -7.07 -3.71 -9.33
CA ASP A 43 -7.02 -4.77 -8.32
C ASP A 43 -8.13 -4.58 -7.28
N LEU A 44 -8.39 -3.32 -6.89
CA LEU A 44 -9.46 -2.96 -5.97
C LEU A 44 -10.84 -3.17 -6.58
N GLU A 45 -11.05 -2.80 -7.84
CA GLU A 45 -12.32 -3.01 -8.55
C GLU A 45 -12.67 -4.49 -8.67
N THR A 46 -11.67 -5.35 -8.85
CA THR A 46 -11.87 -6.81 -8.87
C THR A 46 -12.36 -7.31 -7.51
N LEU A 47 -11.75 -6.86 -6.42
CA LEU A 47 -12.14 -7.21 -5.05
C LEU A 47 -13.54 -6.67 -4.69
N ILE A 48 -13.84 -5.43 -5.06
CA ILE A 48 -15.12 -4.76 -4.76
C ILE A 48 -16.24 -5.33 -5.64
N GLY A 49 -15.93 -5.70 -6.89
CA GLY A 49 -16.88 -6.29 -7.83
C GLY A 49 -17.48 -7.62 -7.35
N VAL A 50 -16.80 -8.34 -6.45
CA VAL A 50 -17.32 -9.57 -5.80
C VAL A 50 -18.61 -9.30 -5.01
N TRP A 51 -18.78 -8.07 -4.52
CA TRP A 51 -19.93 -7.66 -3.71
C TRP A 51 -21.11 -7.21 -4.58
N LYS A 52 -20.92 -7.11 -5.91
CA LYS A 52 -21.96 -6.70 -6.85
C LYS A 52 -22.88 -7.88 -7.16
N ASN A 53 -24.19 -7.67 -7.04
CA ASN A 53 -25.25 -8.67 -7.27
C ASN A 53 -25.21 -9.85 -6.27
N GLN A 54 -24.99 -9.58 -4.99
CA GLN A 54 -25.12 -10.58 -3.94
C GLN A 54 -26.53 -10.45 -3.31
N PRO A 55 -27.48 -11.37 -3.62
CA PRO A 55 -28.87 -11.25 -3.15
C PRO A 55 -28.98 -11.22 -1.62
N GLU A 56 -28.09 -11.94 -0.93
CA GLU A 56 -28.01 -11.92 0.54
C GLU A 56 -27.68 -10.53 1.10
N LEU A 57 -26.82 -9.76 0.42
CA LEU A 57 -26.56 -8.37 0.80
C LEU A 57 -27.77 -7.50 0.51
N ASP A 58 -28.43 -7.68 -0.64
CA ASP A 58 -29.64 -6.93 -0.99
C ASP A 58 -30.75 -7.15 0.05
N ASP A 59 -30.93 -8.39 0.52
CA ASP A 59 -31.89 -8.76 1.56
C ASP A 59 -31.53 -8.11 2.92
N ILE A 60 -30.25 -8.16 3.32
CA ILE A 60 -29.77 -7.52 4.56
C ILE A 60 -30.00 -6.01 4.52
N PHE A 61 -29.61 -5.35 3.44
CA PHE A 61 -29.79 -3.90 3.32
C PHE A 61 -31.28 -3.50 3.25
N SER A 62 -32.12 -4.31 2.61
CA SER A 62 -33.57 -4.09 2.58
C SER A 62 -34.21 -4.21 3.96
N GLU A 63 -33.76 -5.16 4.79
CA GLU A 63 -34.23 -5.30 6.17
C GLU A 63 -33.82 -4.09 7.02
N ILE A 64 -32.56 -3.66 6.93
CA ILE A 64 -32.06 -2.46 7.63
C ILE A 64 -32.85 -1.22 7.21
N ASP A 65 -33.16 -1.08 5.92
CA ASP A 65 -33.93 0.05 5.39
C ASP A 65 -35.36 0.05 5.94
N ARG A 66 -36.00 -1.12 6.01
CA ARG A 66 -37.32 -1.31 6.61
C ARG A 66 -37.34 -0.93 8.10
N GLU A 67 -36.30 -1.28 8.85
CA GLU A 67 -36.18 -0.91 10.27
C GLU A 67 -36.01 0.60 10.45
N ARG A 68 -35.23 1.27 9.59
CA ARG A 68 -35.05 2.74 9.67
C ARG A 68 -36.34 3.52 9.44
N HIS A 69 -37.19 3.04 8.54
CA HIS A 69 -38.43 3.73 8.15
C HIS A 69 -39.66 3.30 8.98
N ARG A 70 -39.48 2.47 10.02
CA ARG A 70 -40.54 2.03 10.94
C ARG A 70 -40.82 2.99 12.12
N SER A 71 -40.10 4.12 12.20
CA SER A 71 -40.26 5.16 13.23
C SER A 71 -41.27 6.23 12.80
#